data_AF-A0A1E7FUP5-F1
#
_entry.id   AF-A0A1E7FUP5-F1
#
_cell.length_a   1.000
_cell.length_b   1.000
_cell.length_c   1.000
_cell.angle_alpha   90.00
_cell.angle_beta   90.00
_cell.angle_gamma   90.00
#
_symmetry.space_group_name_H-M   'P 1'
#
loop_
_entity.id
_entity.type
_entity.pdbx_description
1 polymer ?
#
loop_
_entity_poly.entity_id
_entity_poly.type
_entity_poly.pdbx_seq_one_letter_code
_entity_poly.pdbx_strand_id
1 'polypeptide(L)'
;MRSVRAPSNHQDVATMIAIGVLLLSSSPSSVGVNGLQITIAGGTGRLGRLLLPKLSDHDVTVLTRNSFLASAPNKVTEAFGYLGKGFLQKHPYVTLRDWDGGDMLEIVGQDFIGWQDDTLPNADILVHLCGGYTEQREMVTERLVRESLRMNPSVVHVTVNPLDEEIPKISPGMVTLKTKRINDCENMVEKNCKNSRCLRLEAFRNEQAIEQIFDTIKSLE
;
A
#
# COMPACT_ATOMS: atom_id res chain seq x y z
N MET A 1 80.49 26.98 -15.46
CA MET A 1 80.55 27.93 -14.33
C MET A 1 79.44 27.59 -13.34
N ARG A 2 79.76 27.55 -12.05
CA ARG A 2 78.85 27.24 -10.92
C ARG A 2 78.13 28.51 -10.42
N SER A 3 76.89 28.35 -9.96
CA SER A 3 76.27 28.99 -8.75
C SER A 3 74.86 28.38 -8.61
N VAL A 4 74.43 27.56 -7.62
CA VAL A 4 74.32 27.71 -6.14
C VAL A 4 73.42 28.94 -5.81
N ARG A 5 72.28 28.90 -5.11
CA ARG A 5 71.62 28.01 -4.11
C ARG A 5 70.10 28.31 -4.04
N ALA A 6 69.31 27.35 -3.53
CA ALA A 6 67.87 27.37 -3.20
C ALA A 6 67.59 28.04 -1.81
N PRO A 7 66.45 27.84 -1.09
CA PRO A 7 65.08 27.34 -1.42
C PRO A 7 63.94 28.17 -0.75
N SER A 8 62.66 27.84 -0.99
CA SER A 8 61.64 27.96 0.06
C SER A 8 60.46 27.00 -0.13
N ASN A 9 60.27 26.21 0.92
CA ASN A 9 59.22 25.21 1.16
C ASN A 9 57.81 25.75 1.01
N HIS A 10 56.86 24.91 0.59
CA HIS A 10 55.65 24.66 1.37
C HIS A 10 54.97 23.35 0.93
N GLN A 11 55.09 22.38 1.82
CA GLN A 11 54.07 21.43 2.29
C GLN A 11 53.45 20.41 1.33
N ASP A 12 53.94 19.18 1.53
CA ASP A 12 53.19 17.92 1.54
C ASP A 12 51.76 18.05 2.08
N VAL A 13 50.79 17.40 1.42
CA VAL A 13 49.82 16.55 2.13
C VAL A 13 49.50 15.32 1.29
N ALA A 14 49.66 14.19 1.96
CA ALA A 14 49.54 12.82 1.49
C ALA A 14 48.21 12.47 0.81
N THR A 15 48.31 11.73 -0.28
CA THR A 15 47.24 10.88 -0.81
C THR A 15 47.24 9.58 -0.01
N MET A 16 46.24 9.38 0.86
CA MET A 16 46.01 8.11 1.56
C MET A 16 44.50 7.80 1.66
N ILE A 17 44.13 6.70 1.01
CA ILE A 17 43.17 5.65 1.40
C ILE A 17 41.68 6.04 1.59
N ALA A 18 40.84 5.44 0.75
CA ALA A 18 39.66 4.68 1.22
C ALA A 18 39.18 3.72 0.11
N ILE A 19 39.60 2.46 0.17
CA ILE A 19 38.89 1.35 -0.49
C ILE A 19 37.59 1.18 0.29
N GLY A 20 36.50 1.74 -0.24
CA GLY A 20 35.16 1.54 0.29
C GLY A 20 34.70 0.13 0.01
N VAL A 21 34.92 -0.77 0.96
CA VAL A 21 34.18 -2.04 1.04
C VAL A 21 32.71 -1.69 1.22
N LEU A 22 31.93 -1.85 0.16
CA LEU A 22 30.48 -1.80 0.23
C LEU A 22 30.04 -3.03 1.05
N LEU A 23 29.92 -2.86 2.36
CA LEU A 23 29.23 -3.82 3.22
C LEU A 23 27.77 -3.81 2.78
N LEU A 24 27.39 -4.81 1.96
CA LEU A 24 26.01 -5.24 1.81
C LEU A 24 25.53 -5.62 3.21
N SER A 25 24.87 -4.68 3.89
CA SER A 25 24.10 -4.98 5.09
C SER A 25 22.95 -5.87 4.64
N SER A 26 23.16 -7.19 4.74
CA SER A 26 22.07 -8.15 4.71
C SER A 26 21.13 -7.78 5.86
N SER A 27 19.97 -7.21 5.50
CA SER A 27 18.86 -7.06 6.44
C SER A 27 18.64 -8.41 7.14
N PRO A 28 18.46 -8.43 8.46
CA PRO A 28 18.17 -9.68 9.14
C PRO A 28 16.88 -10.24 8.54
N SER A 29 16.99 -11.40 7.88
CA SER A 29 15.85 -12.22 7.50
C SER A 29 15.12 -12.54 8.80
N SER A 30 13.99 -11.90 9.04
CA SER A 30 13.10 -12.26 10.14
C SER A 30 12.79 -13.75 10.00
N VAL A 31 13.13 -14.51 11.04
CA VAL A 31 12.77 -15.92 11.17
C VAL A 31 11.26 -16.02 10.95
N GLY A 32 10.88 -16.62 9.83
CA GLY A 32 9.53 -16.58 9.28
C GLY A 32 8.51 -17.12 10.26
N VAL A 33 7.68 -16.22 10.79
CA VAL A 33 6.33 -16.56 11.17
C VAL A 33 5.60 -16.85 9.85
N ASN A 34 4.83 -17.94 9.76
CA ASN A 34 4.03 -18.31 8.58
C ASN A 34 2.87 -17.32 8.38
N GLY A 35 3.19 -16.05 8.15
CA GLY A 35 2.23 -15.00 7.90
C GLY A 35 1.90 -14.89 6.43
N LEU A 36 0.63 -14.66 6.11
CA LEU A 36 0.19 -14.25 4.79
C LEU A 36 0.86 -12.95 4.32
N GLN A 37 1.09 -12.83 3.02
CA GLN A 37 1.48 -11.60 2.34
C GLN A 37 0.23 -10.88 1.83
N ILE A 38 -0.11 -9.77 2.47
CA ILE A 38 -1.38 -9.05 2.26
C ILE A 38 -1.11 -7.73 1.57
N THR A 39 -1.72 -7.51 0.40
CA THR A 39 -1.74 -6.19 -0.26
C THR A 39 -3.06 -5.48 0.03
N ILE A 40 -3.01 -4.22 0.46
CA ILE A 40 -4.21 -3.43 0.81
C ILE A 40 -4.27 -2.15 -0.02
N ALA A 41 -5.26 -2.09 -0.91
CA ALA A 41 -5.65 -0.88 -1.61
C ALA A 41 -6.56 -0.01 -0.73
N GLY A 42 -6.28 1.29 -0.62
CA GLY A 42 -7.08 2.19 0.23
C GLY A 42 -6.83 2.01 1.73
N GLY A 43 -5.73 1.36 2.12
CA GLY A 43 -5.38 1.15 3.53
C GLY A 43 -5.08 2.45 4.30
N THR A 44 -4.92 3.59 3.63
CA THR A 44 -4.82 4.90 4.29
C THR A 44 -6.16 5.43 4.84
N GLY A 45 -7.28 4.77 4.50
CA GLY A 45 -8.61 5.13 5.01
C GLY A 45 -8.83 4.73 6.48
N ARG A 46 -10.02 5.09 6.98
CA ARG A 46 -10.45 4.81 8.37
C ARG A 46 -10.38 3.33 8.74
N LEU A 47 -10.84 2.45 7.85
CA LEU A 47 -10.82 1.00 8.10
C LEU A 47 -9.39 0.46 8.12
N GLY A 48 -8.56 0.83 7.13
CA GLY A 48 -7.16 0.38 7.10
C GLY A 48 -6.39 0.77 8.37
N ARG A 49 -6.65 1.96 8.92
CA ARG A 49 -6.04 2.41 10.19
C ARG A 49 -6.33 1.49 11.38
N LEU A 50 -7.51 0.90 11.42
CA LEU A 50 -7.93 0.00 12.49
C LEU A 50 -7.55 -1.45 12.20
N LEU A 51 -7.44 -1.83 10.93
CA LEU A 51 -7.10 -3.18 10.50
C LEU A 51 -5.61 -3.49 10.66
N LEU A 52 -4.74 -2.57 10.22
CA LEU A 52 -3.29 -2.83 10.14
C LEU A 52 -2.65 -3.28 11.47
N PRO A 53 -2.98 -2.71 12.64
CA PRO A 53 -2.45 -3.19 13.92
C PRO A 53 -2.85 -4.63 14.27
N LYS A 54 -3.97 -5.13 13.72
CA LYS A 54 -4.44 -6.51 13.95
C LYS A 54 -3.70 -7.53 13.07
N LEU A 55 -3.04 -7.08 12.01
CA LEU A 55 -2.33 -7.93 11.06
C LEU A 55 -0.84 -8.09 11.42
N SER A 56 -0.48 -8.07 12.70
CA SER A 56 0.92 -8.03 13.16
C SER A 56 1.73 -9.30 12.93
N ASP A 57 1.05 -10.38 12.62
CA ASP A 57 1.60 -11.68 12.25
C ASP A 57 1.64 -11.90 10.73
N HIS A 58 1.37 -10.86 9.94
CA HIS A 58 1.36 -10.88 8.48
C HIS A 58 2.30 -9.82 7.91
N ASP A 59 2.81 -10.05 6.69
CA ASP A 59 3.51 -9.03 5.94
C ASP A 59 2.50 -8.24 5.12
N VAL A 60 2.40 -6.94 5.37
CA VAL A 60 1.35 -6.09 4.78
C VAL A 60 1.95 -4.99 3.91
N THR A 61 1.55 -4.95 2.64
CA THR A 61 1.86 -3.84 1.73
C THR A 61 0.63 -2.96 1.53
N VAL A 62 0.72 -1.69 1.90
CA VAL A 62 -0.36 -0.72 1.68
C VAL A 62 -0.09 0.08 0.41
N LEU A 63 -1.03 0.04 -0.53
CA LEU A 63 -0.98 0.85 -1.74
C LEU A 63 -1.50 2.26 -1.45
N THR A 64 -0.65 3.26 -1.64
CA THR A 64 -0.91 4.66 -1.28
C THR A 64 -0.68 5.58 -2.47
N ARG A 65 -1.47 6.65 -2.60
CA ARG A 65 -1.27 7.66 -3.68
C ARG A 65 0.09 8.34 -3.63
N ASN A 66 0.66 8.42 -2.43
CA ASN A 66 1.97 8.97 -2.19
C ASN A 66 2.52 8.43 -0.85
N SER A 67 3.47 7.51 -0.94
CA SER A 67 4.13 6.80 0.15
C SER A 67 4.99 7.74 0.98
N PHE A 68 5.61 8.73 0.36
CA PHE A 68 6.38 9.77 1.04
C PHE A 68 5.47 10.62 1.95
N LEU A 69 4.33 11.10 1.44
CA LEU A 69 3.35 11.85 2.22
C LEU A 69 2.64 10.97 3.26
N ALA A 70 2.40 9.70 2.94
CA ALA A 70 1.80 8.75 3.87
C ALA A 70 2.74 8.36 5.02
N SER A 71 4.05 8.32 4.78
CA SER A 71 5.09 8.01 5.79
C SER A 71 5.67 9.25 6.48
N ALA A 72 5.29 10.46 6.04
CA ALA A 72 5.81 11.71 6.56
C ALA A 72 5.69 11.76 8.11
N PRO A 73 6.73 12.23 8.82
CA PRO A 73 6.76 12.24 10.28
C PRO A 73 5.73 13.18 10.90
N ASN A 74 5.39 14.25 10.18
CA ASN A 74 4.30 15.15 10.55
C ASN A 74 3.07 14.78 9.70
N LYS A 75 1.91 14.65 10.33
CA LYS A 75 0.63 14.49 9.61
C LYS A 75 0.50 15.65 8.63
N VAL A 76 0.64 15.36 7.33
CA VAL A 76 0.50 16.39 6.28
C VAL A 76 -0.97 16.84 6.24
N THR A 77 -1.91 15.91 6.49
CA THR A 77 -3.33 16.20 6.78
C THR A 77 -3.92 15.10 7.69
N GLU A 78 -5.18 15.22 8.14
CA GLU A 78 -5.84 14.08 8.83
C GLU A 78 -6.05 12.86 7.94
N ALA A 79 -6.10 13.06 6.62
CA ALA A 79 -6.25 12.02 5.61
C ALA A 79 -4.91 11.40 5.16
N PHE A 80 -3.79 12.10 5.35
CA PHE A 80 -2.44 11.68 4.94
C PHE A 80 -1.47 11.72 6.11
N GLY A 81 -0.82 10.59 6.42
CA GLY A 81 0.27 10.54 7.40
C GLY A 81 -0.06 9.87 8.73
N TYR A 82 -1.21 9.19 8.89
CA TYR A 82 -1.38 8.35 10.10
C TYR A 82 -0.42 7.15 10.09
N LEU A 83 -0.08 6.64 8.90
CA LEU A 83 0.98 5.65 8.67
C LEU A 83 2.38 6.28 8.79
N GLY A 84 2.51 7.48 9.35
CA GLY A 84 3.78 8.19 9.47
C GLY A 84 4.86 7.38 10.19
N LYS A 85 6.09 7.90 10.18
CA LYS A 85 7.29 7.24 10.73
C LYS A 85 7.08 6.52 12.08
N GLY A 86 6.37 7.13 13.03
CA GLY A 86 6.13 6.53 14.35
C GLY A 86 5.21 5.29 14.33
N PHE A 87 4.29 5.21 13.37
CA PHE A 87 3.47 4.01 13.15
C PHE A 87 4.33 2.89 12.55
N LEU A 88 5.03 3.17 11.45
CA LEU A 88 5.86 2.18 10.74
C LEU A 88 6.98 1.62 11.62
N GLN A 89 7.57 2.44 12.48
CA GLN A 89 8.56 1.97 13.46
C GLN A 89 7.99 0.95 14.46
N LYS A 90 6.70 1.08 14.81
CA LYS A 90 6.00 0.13 15.70
C LYS A 90 5.44 -1.07 14.94
N HIS A 91 5.33 -0.98 13.61
CA HIS A 91 4.69 -1.96 12.75
C HIS A 91 5.63 -2.26 11.56
N PRO A 92 6.81 -2.88 11.81
CA PRO A 92 7.83 -3.08 10.77
C PRO A 92 7.40 -4.06 9.67
N TYR A 93 6.33 -4.82 9.91
CA TYR A 93 5.67 -5.71 8.95
C TYR A 93 4.79 -4.95 7.94
N VAL A 94 4.57 -3.65 8.14
CA VAL A 94 3.82 -2.79 7.20
C VAL A 94 4.78 -2.03 6.30
N THR A 95 4.65 -2.23 5.00
CA THR A 95 5.35 -1.45 3.97
C THR A 95 4.36 -0.60 3.19
N LEU A 96 4.83 0.50 2.62
CA LEU A 96 4.03 1.36 1.75
C LEU A 96 4.57 1.26 0.33
N ARG A 97 3.67 1.12 -0.63
CA ARG A 97 4.01 1.23 -2.05
C ARG A 97 3.17 2.32 -2.68
N ASP A 98 3.82 3.13 -3.49
CA ASP A 98 3.11 4.10 -4.30
C ASP A 98 2.31 3.42 -5.40
N TRP A 99 1.10 3.94 -5.63
CA TRP A 99 0.30 3.65 -6.82
C TRP A 99 -0.58 4.87 -7.11
N ASP A 100 -1.04 5.03 -8.34
CA ASP A 100 -1.91 6.17 -8.66
C ASP A 100 -3.32 6.06 -8.04
N GLY A 101 -3.72 4.86 -7.59
CA GLY A 101 -5.04 4.64 -6.99
C GLY A 101 -6.17 5.12 -7.90
N GLY A 102 -5.99 4.99 -9.23
CA GLY A 102 -6.95 5.41 -10.24
C GLY A 102 -7.21 6.92 -10.27
N ASP A 103 -6.28 7.73 -9.75
CA ASP A 103 -6.39 9.19 -9.86
C ASP A 103 -6.25 9.62 -11.31
N MET A 104 -7.23 10.38 -11.80
CA MET A 104 -7.23 10.93 -13.16
C MET A 104 -6.42 12.24 -13.24
N LEU A 105 -6.01 12.77 -12.08
CA LEU A 105 -5.14 13.92 -12.02
C LEU A 105 -3.71 13.45 -12.34
N GLU A 106 -3.21 13.83 -13.52
CA GLU A 106 -1.83 13.64 -14.03
C GLU A 106 -0.72 14.15 -13.07
N ILE A 107 -1.08 14.71 -11.92
CA ILE A 107 -0.20 15.20 -10.86
C ILE A 107 0.58 14.04 -10.21
N VAL A 108 0.07 12.82 -10.33
CA VAL A 108 0.68 11.59 -9.81
C VAL A 108 1.28 10.86 -11.04
N GLY A 109 2.50 11.26 -11.42
CA GLY A 109 3.10 11.02 -12.74
C GLY A 109 3.18 9.58 -13.26
N GLN A 110 3.53 9.43 -14.53
CA GLN A 110 3.72 8.14 -15.23
C GLN A 110 4.77 7.20 -14.58
N ASP A 111 5.44 7.64 -13.52
CA ASP A 111 6.48 6.92 -12.78
C ASP A 111 5.93 5.98 -11.68
N PHE A 112 4.62 5.91 -11.45
CA PHE A 112 3.99 4.98 -10.49
C PHE A 112 3.76 3.57 -11.07
N ILE A 113 4.65 3.15 -11.96
CA ILE A 113 4.73 1.81 -12.53
C ILE A 113 5.59 0.95 -11.61
N GLY A 114 5.17 -0.30 -11.35
CA GLY A 114 6.00 -1.33 -10.71
C GLY A 114 5.41 -1.88 -9.43
N TRP A 115 4.40 -1.22 -8.83
CA TRP A 115 3.72 -1.80 -7.65
C TRP A 115 3.19 -3.19 -7.97
N GLN A 116 2.61 -3.38 -9.16
CA GLN A 116 2.10 -4.68 -9.58
C GLN A 116 3.20 -5.75 -9.70
N ASP A 117 4.42 -5.34 -10.03
CA ASP A 117 5.56 -6.25 -10.22
C ASP A 117 6.26 -6.58 -8.90
N ASP A 118 6.19 -5.66 -7.93
CA ASP A 118 6.81 -5.82 -6.61
C ASP A 118 5.86 -6.48 -5.59
N THR A 119 4.55 -6.20 -5.64
CA THR A 119 3.61 -6.58 -4.58
C THR A 119 2.75 -7.79 -4.90
N LEU A 120 2.29 -7.93 -6.15
CA LEU A 120 1.31 -8.97 -6.50
C LEU A 120 1.88 -10.39 -6.66
N PRO A 121 3.11 -10.63 -7.17
CA PRO A 121 3.59 -11.99 -7.42
C PRO A 121 3.55 -12.91 -6.21
N ASN A 122 3.78 -12.34 -5.03
CA ASN A 122 3.81 -13.08 -3.78
C ASN A 122 2.60 -12.82 -2.87
N ALA A 123 1.64 -11.98 -3.29
CA ALA A 123 0.47 -11.68 -2.47
C ALA A 123 -0.44 -12.91 -2.33
N ASP A 124 -0.76 -13.28 -1.10
CA ASP A 124 -1.78 -14.29 -0.80
C ASP A 124 -3.18 -13.66 -0.84
N ILE A 125 -3.29 -12.43 -0.34
CA ILE A 125 -4.54 -11.68 -0.26
C ILE A 125 -4.38 -10.26 -0.82
N LEU A 126 -5.38 -9.82 -1.56
CA LEU A 126 -5.55 -8.44 -2.02
C LEU A 126 -6.87 -7.86 -1.48
N VAL A 127 -6.78 -6.90 -0.56
CA VAL A 127 -7.92 -6.26 0.10
C VAL A 127 -8.26 -4.93 -0.57
N HIS A 128 -9.52 -4.76 -0.99
CA HIS A 128 -10.02 -3.55 -1.63
C HIS A 128 -10.75 -2.69 -0.59
N LEU A 129 -10.04 -1.77 0.05
CA LEU A 129 -10.58 -0.77 0.98
C LEU A 129 -10.69 0.63 0.35
N CYS A 130 -10.68 0.72 -0.99
CA CYS A 130 -10.75 1.98 -1.70
C CYS A 130 -11.99 2.77 -1.26
N GLY A 131 -11.81 4.03 -0.91
CA GLY A 131 -12.90 4.94 -0.56
C GLY A 131 -13.54 5.57 -1.80
N GLY A 132 -14.58 6.37 -1.58
CA GLY A 132 -15.29 7.08 -2.65
C GLY A 132 -16.17 6.16 -3.51
N TYR A 133 -17.20 6.77 -4.11
CA TYR A 133 -18.18 6.10 -4.97
C TYR A 133 -18.28 6.79 -6.34
N THR A 134 -17.11 7.18 -6.84
CA THR A 134 -16.90 7.85 -8.13
C THR A 134 -16.41 6.82 -9.15
N GLU A 135 -16.27 7.25 -10.41
CA GLU A 135 -15.69 6.45 -11.50
C GLU A 135 -14.25 5.99 -11.19
N GLN A 136 -13.50 6.75 -10.39
CA GLN A 136 -12.17 6.34 -9.92
C GLN A 136 -12.20 4.99 -9.20
N ARG A 137 -13.29 4.67 -8.48
CA ARG A 137 -13.42 3.36 -7.80
C ARG A 137 -13.43 2.22 -8.83
N GLU A 138 -14.20 2.37 -9.90
CA GLU A 138 -14.31 1.38 -10.96
C GLU A 138 -12.96 1.19 -11.66
N MET A 139 -12.25 2.28 -11.94
CA MET A 139 -10.89 2.24 -12.52
C MET A 139 -9.89 1.52 -11.60
N VAL A 140 -9.96 1.78 -10.29
CA VAL A 140 -9.09 1.09 -9.33
C VAL A 140 -9.38 -0.40 -9.30
N THR A 141 -10.65 -0.77 -9.21
CA THR A 141 -11.05 -2.19 -9.19
C THR A 141 -10.64 -2.89 -10.49
N GLU A 142 -10.84 -2.26 -11.65
CA GLU A 142 -10.39 -2.78 -12.95
C GLU A 142 -8.90 -3.05 -12.95
N ARG A 143 -8.10 -2.08 -12.53
CA ARG A 143 -6.65 -2.24 -12.53
C ARG A 143 -6.18 -3.30 -11.55
N LEU A 144 -6.75 -3.34 -10.34
CA LEU A 144 -6.41 -4.37 -9.36
C LEU A 144 -6.71 -5.78 -9.90
N VAL A 145 -7.87 -5.97 -10.54
CA VAL A 145 -8.28 -7.24 -11.13
C VAL A 145 -7.41 -7.59 -12.34
N ARG A 146 -7.20 -6.67 -13.26
CA ARG A 146 -6.38 -6.89 -14.45
C ARG A 146 -4.94 -7.25 -14.10
N GLU A 147 -4.32 -6.48 -13.21
CA GLU A 147 -2.92 -6.73 -12.83
C GLU A 147 -2.76 -7.98 -11.96
N SER A 148 -3.72 -8.31 -11.09
CA SER A 148 -3.67 -9.58 -10.35
C SER A 148 -3.82 -10.78 -11.29
N LEU A 149 -4.71 -10.73 -12.27
CA LEU A 149 -4.84 -11.80 -13.27
C LEU A 149 -3.59 -11.97 -14.13
N ARG A 150 -2.81 -10.90 -14.32
CA ARG A 150 -1.54 -10.97 -15.04
C ARG A 150 -0.41 -11.53 -14.17
N MET A 151 -0.30 -11.07 -12.91
CA MET A 151 0.86 -11.33 -12.05
C MET A 151 0.68 -12.52 -11.12
N ASN A 152 -0.52 -12.70 -10.58
CA ASN A 152 -0.85 -13.74 -9.61
C ASN A 152 -2.36 -14.07 -9.66
N PRO A 153 -2.80 -14.96 -10.58
CA PRO A 153 -4.21 -15.35 -10.70
C PRO A 153 -4.77 -16.10 -9.49
N SER A 154 -3.91 -16.54 -8.57
CA SER A 154 -4.30 -17.26 -7.35
C SER A 154 -4.62 -16.37 -6.16
N VAL A 155 -4.24 -15.09 -6.19
CA VAL A 155 -4.47 -14.17 -5.06
C VAL A 155 -5.95 -14.11 -4.69
N VAL A 156 -6.24 -14.12 -3.39
CA VAL A 156 -7.62 -13.99 -2.90
C VAL A 156 -8.01 -12.53 -2.84
N HIS A 157 -9.04 -12.14 -3.58
CA HIS A 157 -9.58 -10.79 -3.53
C HIS A 157 -10.60 -10.65 -2.40
N VAL A 158 -10.36 -9.76 -1.44
CA VAL A 158 -11.33 -9.40 -0.41
C VAL A 158 -11.84 -7.99 -0.69
N THR A 159 -13.07 -7.89 -1.20
CA THR A 159 -13.69 -6.61 -1.54
C THR A 159 -14.59 -6.15 -0.42
N VAL A 160 -14.41 -4.92 0.06
CA VAL A 160 -15.18 -4.37 1.19
C VAL A 160 -16.01 -3.18 0.73
N ASN A 161 -17.32 -3.27 0.92
CA ASN A 161 -18.29 -2.27 0.52
C ASN A 161 -19.31 -2.00 1.64
N PRO A 162 -19.92 -0.81 1.67
CA PRO A 162 -21.04 -0.55 2.56
C PRO A 162 -22.29 -1.35 2.14
N LEU A 163 -23.18 -1.59 3.09
CA LEU A 163 -24.56 -1.98 2.81
C LEU A 163 -25.28 -0.90 1.98
N ASP A 164 -26.23 -1.29 1.13
CA ASP A 164 -26.89 -0.38 0.20
C ASP A 164 -27.68 0.71 0.92
N GLU A 165 -28.31 0.38 2.04
CA GLU A 165 -29.06 1.29 2.92
C GLU A 165 -28.16 2.33 3.63
N GLU A 166 -26.85 2.09 3.68
CA GLU A 166 -25.87 3.00 4.29
C GLU A 166 -25.34 4.03 3.30
N ILE A 167 -25.38 3.75 1.98
CA ILE A 167 -24.88 4.62 0.92
C ILE A 167 -25.45 6.05 1.00
N PRO A 168 -26.78 6.27 1.18
CA PRO A 168 -27.33 7.62 1.29
C PRO A 168 -26.77 8.42 2.48
N LYS A 169 -26.38 7.73 3.56
CA LYS A 169 -25.89 8.35 4.80
C LYS A 169 -24.44 8.79 4.68
N ILE A 170 -23.60 7.95 4.07
CA ILE A 170 -22.15 8.18 3.96
C ILE A 170 -21.74 8.94 2.70
N SER A 171 -22.59 8.94 1.67
CA SER A 171 -22.34 9.65 0.44
C SER A 171 -23.66 10.09 -0.19
N PRO A 172 -24.25 11.19 0.31
CA PRO A 172 -25.53 11.69 -0.21
C PRO A 172 -25.45 12.08 -1.70
N GLY A 173 -26.59 11.99 -2.39
CA GLY A 173 -26.74 12.30 -3.83
C GLY A 173 -26.35 11.15 -4.76
N MET A 174 -26.98 11.08 -5.94
CA MET A 174 -26.73 10.06 -6.99
C MET A 174 -26.67 8.61 -6.47
N VAL A 175 -27.49 8.27 -5.47
CA VAL A 175 -27.44 6.97 -4.75
C VAL A 175 -27.51 5.80 -5.71
N THR A 176 -28.46 5.79 -6.63
CA THR A 176 -28.62 4.73 -7.63
C THR A 176 -27.35 4.49 -8.46
N LEU A 177 -26.68 5.57 -8.87
CA LEU A 177 -25.42 5.47 -9.60
C LEU A 177 -24.30 4.90 -8.71
N LYS A 178 -24.22 5.34 -7.45
CA LYS A 178 -23.21 4.86 -6.50
C LYS A 178 -23.40 3.38 -6.19
N THR A 179 -24.64 2.94 -5.92
CA THR A 179 -24.99 1.53 -5.75
C THR A 179 -24.63 0.71 -6.98
N LYS A 180 -24.97 1.19 -8.18
CA LYS A 180 -24.59 0.55 -9.44
C LYS A 180 -23.08 0.35 -9.53
N ARG A 181 -22.28 1.41 -9.28
CA ARG A 181 -20.81 1.32 -9.32
C ARG A 181 -20.24 0.30 -8.34
N ILE A 182 -20.76 0.27 -7.11
CA ILE A 182 -20.33 -0.70 -6.11
C ILE A 182 -20.62 -2.12 -6.61
N ASN A 183 -21.84 -2.37 -7.12
CA ASN A 183 -22.22 -3.65 -7.69
C ASN A 183 -21.35 -4.02 -8.90
N ASP A 184 -21.03 -3.05 -9.77
CA ASP A 184 -20.17 -3.28 -10.93
C ASP A 184 -18.76 -3.68 -10.49
N CYS A 185 -18.21 -3.05 -9.45
CA CYS A 185 -16.91 -3.43 -8.86
C CYS A 185 -16.94 -4.86 -8.28
N GLU A 186 -17.98 -5.22 -7.52
CA GLU A 186 -18.11 -6.57 -6.97
C GLU A 186 -18.25 -7.63 -8.06
N ASN A 187 -19.12 -7.37 -9.03
CA ASN A 187 -19.29 -8.24 -10.20
C ASN A 187 -17.97 -8.42 -10.97
N MET A 188 -17.17 -7.36 -11.08
CA MET A 188 -15.88 -7.43 -11.76
C MET A 188 -14.92 -8.37 -11.03
N VAL A 189 -14.85 -8.29 -9.70
CA VAL A 189 -14.01 -9.20 -8.91
C VAL A 189 -14.55 -10.62 -8.96
N GLU A 190 -15.84 -10.83 -8.72
CA GLU A 190 -16.46 -12.16 -8.66
C GLU A 190 -16.39 -12.92 -9.99
N LYS A 191 -16.58 -12.22 -11.11
CA LYS A 191 -16.61 -12.86 -12.44
C LYS A 191 -15.23 -13.17 -12.99
N ASN A 192 -14.21 -12.40 -12.59
CA ASN A 192 -12.88 -12.53 -13.17
C ASN A 192 -11.88 -13.21 -12.22
N CYS A 193 -12.03 -13.09 -10.90
CA CYS A 193 -11.10 -13.66 -9.93
C CYS A 193 -11.62 -14.99 -9.37
N LYS A 194 -10.86 -16.07 -9.59
CA LYS A 194 -11.20 -17.43 -9.11
C LYS A 194 -11.43 -17.47 -7.58
N ASN A 195 -10.62 -16.72 -6.84
CA ASN A 195 -10.69 -16.64 -5.39
C ASN A 195 -11.13 -15.24 -4.99
N SER A 196 -12.39 -15.09 -4.58
CA SER A 196 -12.93 -13.79 -4.15
C SER A 196 -13.88 -13.91 -2.95
N ARG A 197 -13.94 -12.84 -2.16
CA ARG A 197 -14.86 -12.62 -1.04
C ARG A 197 -15.35 -11.18 -1.10
N CYS A 198 -16.64 -10.98 -1.26
CA CYS A 198 -17.27 -9.66 -1.19
C CYS A 198 -17.96 -9.51 0.19
N LEU A 199 -17.58 -8.47 0.93
CA LEU A 199 -18.10 -8.14 2.24
C LEU A 199 -18.93 -6.85 2.16
N ARG A 200 -20.20 -6.95 2.57
CA ARG A 200 -21.12 -5.82 2.70
C ARG A 200 -21.32 -5.48 4.18
N LEU A 201 -20.78 -4.35 4.61
CA LEU A 201 -20.63 -4.01 6.02
C LEU A 201 -21.35 -2.70 6.39
N GLU A 202 -21.76 -2.57 7.65
CA GLU A 202 -22.30 -1.32 8.18
C GLU A 202 -21.20 -0.25 8.29
N ALA A 203 -21.40 0.91 7.65
CA ALA A 203 -20.34 1.91 7.52
C ALA A 203 -19.98 2.64 8.83
N PHE A 204 -20.91 2.68 9.80
CA PHE A 204 -20.69 3.35 11.09
C PHE A 204 -20.23 2.40 12.21
N ARG A 205 -20.23 1.07 11.98
CA ARG A 205 -19.77 0.07 12.96
C ARG A 205 -18.34 -0.39 12.64
N ASN A 206 -17.39 0.53 12.75
CA ASN A 206 -16.02 0.29 12.31
C ASN A 206 -15.37 -0.90 13.02
N GLU A 207 -15.55 -1.04 14.33
CA GLU A 207 -14.99 -2.14 15.11
C GLU A 207 -15.51 -3.49 14.60
N GLN A 208 -16.83 -3.61 14.44
CA GLN A 208 -17.46 -4.83 13.91
C GLN A 208 -17.09 -5.11 12.45
N ALA A 209 -16.95 -4.06 11.63
CA ALA A 209 -16.50 -4.20 10.25
C ALA A 209 -15.06 -4.73 10.19
N ILE A 210 -14.20 -4.24 11.08
CA ILE A 210 -12.79 -4.64 11.14
C ILE A 210 -12.64 -6.08 11.63
N GLU A 211 -13.40 -6.51 12.63
CA GLU A 211 -13.40 -7.93 13.03
C GLU A 211 -13.84 -8.82 11.87
N GLN A 212 -14.89 -8.47 11.14
CA GLN A 212 -15.33 -9.27 9.98
C GLN A 212 -14.28 -9.36 8.87
N ILE A 213 -13.58 -8.25 8.58
CA ILE A 213 -12.49 -8.25 7.59
C ILE A 213 -11.33 -9.12 8.09
N PHE A 214 -10.96 -8.98 9.36
CA PHE A 214 -9.89 -9.74 9.98
C PHE A 214 -10.19 -11.24 10.04
N ASP A 215 -11.39 -11.64 10.47
CA ASP A 215 -11.85 -13.03 10.51
C ASP A 215 -11.87 -13.64 9.10
N THR A 216 -12.27 -12.85 8.09
CA THR A 216 -12.19 -13.28 6.69
C THR A 216 -10.76 -13.56 6.28
N ILE A 217 -9.81 -12.68 6.61
CA ILE A 217 -8.38 -12.88 6.34
C ILE A 217 -7.86 -14.14 7.05
N LYS A 218 -8.17 -14.31 8.34
CA LYS A 218 -7.76 -15.48 9.13
C LYS A 218 -8.31 -16.80 8.61
N SER A 219 -9.51 -16.78 8.03
CA SER A 219 -10.10 -17.99 7.43
C SER A 219 -9.40 -18.45 6.14
N LEU A 220 -8.46 -17.65 5.62
CA LEU A 220 -7.70 -17.91 4.40
C LEU A 220 -6.26 -18.37 4.67
N GLU A 221 -5.84 -18.43 5.95
CA GLU A 221 -4.61 -19.12 6.39
C GLU A 221 -4.72 -20.64 6.21
#